data_AF-A0A1I5WGT0-F1
#
_entry.id   AF-A0A1I5WGT0-F1
#
_cell.length_a   1.000
_cell.length_b   1.000
_cell.length_c   1.000
_cell.angle_alpha   90.00
_cell.angle_beta   90.00
_cell.angle_gamma   90.00
#
_symmetry.space_group_name_H-M   'P 1'
#
loop_
_entity.id
_entity.type
_entity.pdbx_description
1 polymer ?
#
loop_
_entity_poly.entity_id
_entity_poly.type
_entity_poly.pdbx_seq_one_letter_code
_entity_poly.pdbx_strand_id
1 'polypeptide(L)'
;MYISVKKHILSRAILSVAIIKIFAALIEGAIRILLSNGSSTSPNMLDSMLWTCQIISSVLQILIIFFIFYLSWKQLWHYMNLIPEDDQNEIGLLQQEYLGKNLATLSASSVSRLLQLWAVIFICAELIYDFTSIMYRRFIAILMSIFDQASDLTDSTFILLYNMTHGFKYIEILVAILLGIVMTGIFLNDKYLKIASLIILVLFLFSFSILQMQTVYLMGHEIGIVWTSIIYHFTETLGLILLSAYLSKRYKGL
;
A
#
# COMPACT_ATOMS: atom_id res chain seq x y z
N MET A 1 13.86 -25.02 5.43
CA MET A 1 14.41 -24.20 6.55
C MET A 1 13.34 -23.28 7.12
N TYR A 2 13.23 -23.12 8.44
CA TYR A 2 12.73 -21.87 9.00
C TYR A 2 13.91 -21.00 9.34
N ILE A 3 13.87 -19.78 8.83
CA ILE A 3 14.71 -18.68 9.28
C ILE A 3 14.78 -18.73 10.81
N SER A 4 15.99 -18.63 11.36
CA SER A 4 16.23 -18.47 12.80
C SER A 4 15.10 -17.63 13.41
N VAL A 5 14.59 -18.02 14.58
CA VAL A 5 13.56 -17.29 15.35
C VAL A 5 13.79 -15.77 15.41
N LYS A 6 15.05 -15.33 15.24
CA LYS A 6 15.49 -13.94 15.24
C LYS A 6 15.46 -13.23 13.88
N LYS A 7 15.25 -13.92 12.75
CA LYS A 7 15.20 -13.26 11.45
C LYS A 7 13.80 -13.29 10.86
N HIS A 8 13.46 -12.14 10.31
CA HIS A 8 12.11 -11.70 10.07
C HIS A 8 12.06 -11.17 8.64
N ILE A 9 12.35 -12.03 7.66
CA ILE A 9 12.69 -11.61 6.30
C ILE A 9 11.49 -10.98 5.59
N LEU A 10 10.32 -11.62 5.65
CA LEU A 10 9.09 -11.13 5.05
C LEU A 10 8.58 -9.89 5.79
N SER A 11 8.48 -9.96 7.12
CA SER A 11 7.97 -8.83 7.90
C SER A 11 8.89 -7.60 7.79
N ARG A 12 10.22 -7.77 7.74
CA ARG A 12 11.15 -6.66 7.46
C ARG A 12 10.98 -6.10 6.05
N ALA A 13 10.80 -6.95 5.03
CA ALA A 13 10.55 -6.48 3.67
C ALA A 13 9.30 -5.58 3.59
N ILE A 14 8.19 -6.05 4.18
CA ILE A 14 6.92 -5.29 4.25
C ILE A 14 7.14 -3.97 5.01
N LEU A 15 7.85 -3.99 6.14
CA LEU A 15 8.15 -2.78 6.90
C LEU A 15 9.01 -1.78 6.11
N SER A 16 10.03 -2.26 5.41
CA SER A 16 10.88 -1.41 4.57
C SER A 16 10.07 -0.72 3.49
N VAL A 17 9.14 -1.42 2.83
CA VAL A 17 8.22 -0.80 1.87
C VAL A 17 7.36 0.26 2.52
N ALA A 18 6.74 -0.02 3.67
CA ALA A 18 5.93 0.97 4.38
C ALA A 18 6.73 2.24 4.73
N ILE A 19 7.97 2.07 5.19
CA ILE A 19 8.88 3.19 5.51
C ILE A 19 9.19 4.01 4.25
N ILE A 20 9.51 3.36 3.13
CA ILE A 20 9.79 4.07 1.86
C ILE A 20 8.59 4.84 1.37
N LYS A 21 7.38 4.27 1.43
CA LYS A 21 6.15 4.98 1.05
C LYS A 21 5.91 6.21 1.92
N ILE A 22 6.16 6.13 3.22
CA ILE A 22 6.10 7.30 4.13
C ILE A 22 7.13 8.35 3.71
N PHE A 23 8.38 7.97 3.46
CA PHE A 23 9.41 8.91 3.00
C PHE A 23 9.07 9.56 1.67
N ALA A 24 8.56 8.79 0.71
CA ALA A 24 8.13 9.31 -0.59
C ALA A 24 6.98 10.33 -0.43
N ALA A 25 5.97 10.01 0.40
CA ALA A 25 4.87 10.93 0.69
C ALA A 25 5.36 12.23 1.37
N LEU A 26 6.32 12.16 2.28
CA LEU A 26 6.93 13.33 2.91
C LEU A 26 7.71 14.18 1.89
N ILE A 27 8.48 13.54 1.01
CA ILE A 27 9.22 14.23 -0.05
C ILE A 27 8.24 14.90 -1.04
N GLU A 28 7.19 14.22 -1.46
CA GLU A 28 6.16 14.79 -2.33
C GLU A 28 5.44 15.98 -1.67
N GLY A 29 5.13 15.87 -0.37
CA GLY A 29 4.57 16.96 0.42
C GLY A 29 5.51 18.17 0.48
N ALA A 30 6.80 17.95 0.73
CA ALA A 30 7.80 19.02 0.76
C ALA A 30 7.96 19.68 -0.62
N ILE A 31 8.02 18.89 -1.71
CA ILE A 31 8.08 19.40 -3.08
C ILE A 31 6.87 20.27 -3.38
N ARG A 32 5.67 19.85 -2.98
CA ARG A 32 4.43 20.63 -3.16
C ARG A 32 4.48 21.97 -2.44
N ILE A 33 4.98 22.01 -1.19
CA ILE A 33 5.10 23.26 -0.42
C ILE A 33 6.13 24.20 -1.05
N LEU A 34 7.25 23.66 -1.54
CA LEU A 34 8.33 24.46 -2.14
C LEU A 34 7.97 25.01 -3.53
N LEU A 35 7.16 24.27 -4.30
CA LEU A 35 6.79 24.63 -5.66
C LEU A 35 5.41 25.27 -5.79
N SER A 36 4.60 25.31 -4.73
CA SER A 36 3.31 26.00 -4.74
C SER A 36 3.53 27.51 -4.81
N ASN A 37 3.61 28.04 -6.03
CA ASN A 37 3.49 29.48 -6.26
C ASN A 37 2.06 29.89 -5.90
N GLY A 38 1.90 30.85 -4.97
CA GLY A 38 0.63 31.18 -4.30
C GLY A 38 -0.49 31.79 -5.14
N SER A 39 -0.55 31.52 -6.46
CA SER A 39 -1.51 32.14 -7.38
C SER A 39 -1.93 31.22 -8.54
N SER A 40 -2.35 29.98 -8.27
CA SER A 40 -3.01 29.16 -9.30
C SER A 40 -4.40 28.73 -8.85
N THR A 41 -5.43 29.29 -9.50
CA THR A 41 -6.82 28.82 -9.45
C THR A 41 -7.00 27.40 -9.99
N SER A 42 -5.96 26.83 -10.63
CA SER A 42 -5.95 25.45 -11.13
C SER A 42 -5.50 24.43 -10.08
N PRO A 43 -6.09 23.23 -10.03
CA PRO A 43 -5.64 22.14 -9.16
C PRO A 43 -4.17 21.74 -9.38
N ASN A 44 -3.43 21.49 -8.28
CA ASN A 44 -2.00 21.12 -8.31
C ASN A 44 -1.66 19.91 -9.22
N MET A 45 -2.61 19.01 -9.49
CA MET A 45 -2.38 17.88 -10.39
C MET A 45 -2.23 18.28 -11.87
N LEU A 46 -2.64 19.50 -12.24
CA LEU A 46 -2.48 20.01 -13.60
C LEU A 46 -1.10 20.63 -13.82
N ASP A 47 -0.42 21.03 -12.75
CA ASP A 47 0.97 21.49 -12.82
C ASP A 47 1.88 20.38 -13.38
N SER A 48 2.54 20.68 -14.49
CA SER A 48 3.35 19.70 -15.21
C SER A 48 4.65 19.35 -14.48
N MET A 49 5.19 20.27 -13.68
CA MET A 49 6.40 20.03 -12.89
C MET A 49 6.06 19.12 -11.70
N LEU A 50 5.03 19.45 -10.93
CA LEU A 50 4.56 18.60 -9.82
C LEU A 50 4.19 17.20 -10.29
N TRP A 51 3.51 17.12 -11.44
CA TRP A 51 3.17 15.84 -12.06
C TRP A 51 4.40 15.03 -12.45
N THR A 52 5.41 15.67 -13.06
CA THR A 52 6.64 14.99 -13.46
C THR A 52 7.40 14.47 -12.25
N CYS A 53 7.49 15.27 -11.18
CA CYS A 53 8.08 14.83 -9.91
C CYS A 53 7.35 13.62 -9.31
N GLN A 54 6.01 13.60 -9.37
CA GLN A 54 5.22 12.46 -8.90
C GLN A 54 5.50 11.19 -9.71
N ILE A 55 5.55 11.26 -11.05
CA ILE A 55 5.87 10.09 -11.89
C ILE A 55 7.29 9.57 -11.62
N ILE A 56 8.27 10.46 -11.45
CA ILE A 56 9.64 10.07 -11.11
C ILE A 56 9.67 9.38 -9.73
N SER A 57 8.94 9.93 -8.75
CA SER A 57 8.77 9.34 -7.42
C SER A 57 8.21 7.92 -7.51
N SER A 58 7.10 7.70 -8.22
CA SER A 58 6.48 6.38 -8.38
C SER A 58 7.43 5.37 -9.04
N VAL A 59 8.13 5.75 -10.12
CA VAL A 59 9.10 4.87 -10.80
C VAL A 59 10.22 4.46 -9.85
N LEU A 60 10.75 5.40 -9.06
CA LEU A 60 11.78 5.09 -8.06
C LEU A 60 11.22 4.15 -6.98
N GLN A 61 10.00 4.37 -6.50
CA GLN A 61 9.36 3.49 -5.52
C GLN A 61 9.24 2.06 -6.06
N ILE A 62 8.78 1.86 -7.30
CA ILE A 62 8.68 0.54 -7.92
C ILE A 62 10.05 -0.16 -7.95
N LEU A 63 11.11 0.54 -8.38
CA LEU A 63 12.46 -0.01 -8.43
C LEU A 63 12.99 -0.38 -7.04
N ILE A 64 12.76 0.46 -6.04
CA ILE A 64 13.21 0.21 -4.67
C ILE A 64 12.43 -0.97 -4.07
N ILE A 65 11.11 -1.03 -4.26
CA ILE A 65 10.27 -2.16 -3.82
C ILE A 65 10.78 -3.47 -4.43
N PHE A 66 11.02 -3.50 -5.74
CA PHE A 66 11.59 -4.65 -6.41
C PHE A 66 12.91 -5.08 -5.78
N PHE A 67 13.81 -4.12 -5.53
CA PHE A 67 15.12 -4.40 -4.95
C PHE A 67 15.02 -4.94 -3.51
N ILE A 68 14.11 -4.42 -2.69
CA ILE A 68 13.85 -4.92 -1.32
C ILE A 68 13.47 -6.39 -1.36
N PHE A 69 12.48 -6.75 -2.17
CA PHE A 69 12.02 -8.14 -2.23
C PHE A 69 13.06 -9.06 -2.87
N TYR A 70 13.82 -8.57 -3.85
CA TYR A 70 14.93 -9.31 -4.44
C TYR A 70 16.03 -9.61 -3.41
N LEU A 71 16.43 -8.62 -2.60
CA LEU A 71 17.42 -8.80 -1.54
C LEU A 71 16.89 -9.74 -0.45
N SER A 72 15.64 -9.60 -0.04
CA SER A 72 15.01 -10.49 0.93
C SER A 72 14.94 -11.93 0.43
N TRP A 73 14.63 -12.14 -0.85
CA TRP A 73 14.67 -13.46 -1.46
C TRP A 73 16.09 -14.02 -1.52
N LYS A 74 17.08 -13.24 -1.96
CA LYS A 74 18.49 -13.65 -1.93
C LYS A 74 18.95 -14.04 -0.52
N GLN A 75 18.55 -13.27 0.49
CA GLN A 75 18.86 -13.56 1.88
C GLN A 75 18.22 -14.88 2.34
N LEU A 76 16.96 -15.13 1.97
CA LEU A 76 16.29 -16.39 2.25
C LEU A 76 17.01 -17.58 1.60
N TRP A 77 17.36 -17.45 0.31
CA TRP A 77 18.06 -18.50 -0.43
C TRP A 77 19.46 -18.77 0.15
N HIS A 78 20.22 -17.73 0.45
CA HIS A 78 21.52 -17.88 1.10
C HIS A 78 21.41 -18.74 2.37
N TYR A 79 20.42 -18.48 3.22
CA TYR A 79 20.25 -19.31 4.42
C TYR A 79 19.80 -20.75 4.11
N MET A 80 18.96 -20.97 3.10
CA MET A 80 18.56 -22.33 2.70
C MET A 80 19.76 -23.17 2.26
N ASN A 81 20.70 -22.58 1.52
CA ASN A 81 21.86 -23.31 0.97
C ASN A 81 22.92 -23.66 2.03
N LEU A 82 22.79 -23.20 3.28
CA LEU A 82 23.70 -23.57 4.37
C LEU A 82 23.40 -24.97 4.95
N ILE A 83 22.28 -25.59 4.57
CA ILE A 83 21.82 -26.88 5.09
C ILE A 83 21.74 -27.87 3.92
N PRO A 84 22.31 -29.09 4.05
CA PRO A 84 22.17 -30.15 3.06
C PRO A 84 20.70 -30.43 2.74
N GLU A 85 20.35 -30.67 1.47
CA GLU A 85 18.95 -30.85 1.05
C GLU A 85 18.24 -31.98 1.81
N ASP A 86 18.96 -33.07 2.10
CA ASP A 86 18.44 -34.24 2.83
C ASP A 86 17.99 -33.87 4.26
N ASP A 87 18.71 -32.94 4.92
CA ASP A 87 18.44 -32.52 6.30
C ASP A 87 17.33 -31.46 6.40
N GLN A 88 16.92 -30.85 5.28
CA GLN A 88 15.97 -29.72 5.30
C GLN A 88 14.57 -30.14 5.76
N ASN A 89 14.16 -31.37 5.46
CA ASN A 89 12.84 -31.90 5.83
C ASN A 89 12.81 -32.32 7.31
N GLU A 90 13.86 -32.97 7.79
CA GLU A 90 13.94 -33.44 9.19
C GLU A 90 13.96 -32.27 10.18
N ILE A 91 14.71 -31.21 9.88
CA ILE A 91 14.76 -29.99 10.70
C ILE A 91 13.38 -29.30 10.78
N GLY A 92 12.59 -29.37 9.72
CA GLY A 92 11.23 -28.81 9.69
C GLY A 92 10.28 -29.54 10.65
N LEU A 93 10.37 -30.87 10.71
CA LEU A 93 9.58 -31.70 11.63
C LEU A 93 9.96 -31.41 13.09
N LEU A 94 11.25 -31.35 13.40
CA LEU A 94 11.76 -31.04 14.75
C LEU A 94 11.29 -29.67 15.27
N GLN A 95 11.20 -28.66 14.40
CA GLN A 95 10.69 -27.34 14.79
C GLN A 95 9.18 -27.32 14.99
N GLN A 96 8.41 -28.06 14.20
CA GLN A 96 6.97 -28.20 14.40
C GLN A 96 6.66 -28.89 15.73
N GLU A 97 7.49 -29.85 16.12
CA GLU A 97 7.44 -30.51 17.42
C GLU A 97 7.79 -29.54 18.56
N TYR A 98 8.86 -28.73 18.41
CA TYR A 98 9.30 -27.77 19.42
C TYR A 98 8.35 -26.56 19.61
N LEU A 99 7.81 -26.00 18.53
CA LEU A 99 6.93 -24.81 18.57
C LEU A 99 5.46 -25.16 18.84
N GLY A 100 5.11 -26.45 18.77
CA GLY A 100 3.76 -26.98 18.96
C GLY A 100 2.86 -26.81 17.73
N LYS A 101 1.81 -27.64 17.66
CA LYS A 101 0.87 -27.72 16.52
C LYS A 101 0.06 -26.44 16.23
N ASN A 102 0.13 -25.44 17.13
CA ASN A 102 -0.69 -24.23 17.08
C ASN A 102 -0.01 -23.04 16.38
N LEU A 103 1.30 -23.09 16.14
CA LEU A 103 2.01 -22.10 15.34
C LEU A 103 2.23 -22.67 13.95
N ALA A 104 1.70 -22.00 12.93
CA ALA A 104 1.96 -22.35 11.55
C ALA A 104 3.46 -22.19 11.30
N THR A 105 4.17 -23.32 11.33
CA THR A 105 5.46 -23.41 10.71
C THR A 105 5.18 -23.21 9.21
N LEU A 106 5.38 -22.00 8.65
CA LEU A 106 5.66 -21.72 7.21
C LEU A 106 7.04 -22.05 6.63
N SER A 107 7.11 -23.04 5.74
CA SER A 107 8.38 -23.51 5.17
C SER A 107 9.12 -22.36 4.44
N ALA A 108 10.44 -22.45 4.25
CA ALA A 108 11.15 -21.48 3.40
C ALA A 108 10.50 -21.32 2.01
N SER A 109 9.93 -22.39 1.46
CA SER A 109 9.14 -22.34 0.22
C SER A 109 7.90 -21.45 0.38
N SER A 110 7.16 -21.59 1.49
CA SER A 110 6.02 -20.73 1.80
C SER A 110 6.41 -19.27 2.02
N VAL A 111 7.53 -19.00 2.72
CA VAL A 111 8.05 -17.64 2.89
C VAL A 111 8.47 -17.04 1.56
N SER A 112 9.13 -17.82 0.70
CA SER A 112 9.51 -17.41 -0.66
C SER A 112 8.29 -17.05 -1.50
N ARG A 113 7.23 -17.88 -1.47
CA ARG A 113 5.96 -17.60 -2.15
C ARG A 113 5.29 -16.33 -1.63
N LEU A 114 5.30 -16.11 -0.32
CA LEU A 114 4.77 -14.89 0.28
C LEU A 114 5.60 -13.65 -0.11
N LEU A 115 6.93 -13.75 -0.14
CA LEU A 115 7.81 -12.66 -0.62
C LEU A 115 7.48 -12.30 -2.07
N GLN A 116 7.35 -13.30 -2.96
CA GLN A 116 6.99 -13.08 -4.36
C GLN A 116 5.59 -12.46 -4.49
N LEU A 117 4.62 -12.98 -3.74
CA LEU A 117 3.25 -12.46 -3.74
C LEU A 117 3.23 -10.98 -3.31
N TRP A 118 3.88 -10.64 -2.20
CA TRP A 118 3.92 -9.26 -1.71
C TRP A 118 4.69 -8.34 -2.65
N ALA A 119 5.77 -8.80 -3.28
CA ALA A 119 6.48 -8.04 -4.31
C ALA A 119 5.56 -7.66 -5.47
N VAL A 120 4.82 -8.63 -6.01
CA VAL A 120 3.86 -8.42 -7.09
C VAL A 120 2.74 -7.48 -6.64
N ILE A 121 2.17 -7.69 -5.45
CA ILE A 121 1.10 -6.83 -4.92
C ILE A 121 1.56 -5.38 -4.82
N PHE A 122 2.74 -5.12 -4.24
CA PHE A 122 3.21 -3.74 -4.09
C PHE A 122 3.54 -3.08 -5.41
N ILE A 123 4.17 -3.78 -6.35
CA ILE A 123 4.49 -3.24 -7.69
C ILE A 123 3.21 -2.99 -8.47
N CYS A 124 2.28 -3.94 -8.51
CA CYS A 124 1.01 -3.78 -9.21
C CYS A 124 0.14 -2.69 -8.58
N ALA A 125 0.10 -2.59 -7.25
CA ALA A 125 -0.57 -1.52 -6.53
C ALA A 125 -0.06 -0.14 -6.96
N GLU A 126 1.26 0.03 -7.08
CA GLU A 126 1.88 1.29 -7.51
C GLU A 126 1.59 1.59 -8.99
N LEU A 127 1.66 0.58 -9.86
CA LEU A 127 1.31 0.74 -11.28
C LEU A 127 -0.17 1.12 -11.48
N ILE A 128 -1.08 0.52 -10.70
CA ILE A 128 -2.49 0.87 -10.70
C ILE A 128 -2.69 2.30 -10.19
N TYR A 129 -1.97 2.70 -9.13
CA TYR A 129 -2.00 4.07 -8.63
C TYR A 129 -1.56 5.08 -9.71
N ASP A 130 -0.50 4.79 -10.45
CA ASP A 130 -0.03 5.65 -11.53
C ASP A 130 -1.02 5.72 -12.69
N PHE A 131 -1.55 4.56 -13.12
CA PHE A 131 -2.53 4.50 -14.21
C PHE A 131 -3.80 5.27 -13.86
N THR A 132 -4.36 5.02 -12.67
CA THR A 132 -5.55 5.73 -12.17
C THR A 132 -5.27 7.22 -12.00
N SER A 133 -4.07 7.61 -11.55
CA SER A 133 -3.67 9.03 -11.46
C SER A 133 -3.57 9.71 -12.82
N ILE A 134 -3.02 9.04 -13.85
CA ILE A 134 -2.97 9.55 -15.23
C ILE A 134 -4.38 9.75 -15.77
N MET A 135 -5.23 8.73 -15.62
CA MET A 135 -6.61 8.77 -16.06
C MET A 135 -7.39 9.87 -15.34
N TYR A 136 -7.18 10.02 -14.04
CA TYR A 136 -7.79 11.07 -13.24
C TYR A 136 -7.34 12.47 -13.68
N ARG A 137 -6.04 12.69 -13.89
CA ARG A 137 -5.51 13.97 -14.40
C ARG A 137 -6.14 14.33 -15.75
N ARG A 138 -6.25 13.37 -16.67
CA ARG A 138 -6.90 13.56 -17.98
C ARG A 138 -8.38 13.89 -17.83
N PHE A 139 -9.08 13.16 -16.97
CA PHE A 139 -10.49 13.41 -16.67
C PHE A 139 -10.70 14.83 -16.13
N ILE A 140 -9.90 15.27 -15.16
CA ILE A 140 -9.99 16.64 -14.60
C ILE A 140 -9.65 17.70 -15.64
N ALA A 141 -8.65 17.49 -16.50
CA ALA A 141 -8.32 18.42 -17.57
C ALA A 141 -9.47 18.59 -18.58
N ILE A 142 -10.13 17.50 -18.96
CA ILE A 142 -11.32 17.53 -19.84
C ILE A 142 -12.50 18.20 -19.12
N LEU A 143 -12.68 17.91 -17.83
CA LEU A 143 -13.75 18.50 -17.05
C LEU A 143 -13.58 20.02 -16.96
N MET A 144 -12.37 20.51 -16.67
CA MET A 144 -12.08 21.94 -16.64
C MET A 144 -12.33 22.61 -18.00
N SER A 145 -11.93 21.98 -19.11
CA SER A 145 -12.15 22.57 -20.44
C SER A 145 -13.63 22.65 -20.84
N ILE A 146 -14.48 21.74 -20.35
CA ILE A 146 -15.94 21.80 -20.54
C ILE A 146 -16.55 22.92 -19.69
N PHE A 147 -16.13 23.06 -18.43
CA PHE A 147 -16.64 24.10 -17.53
C PHE A 147 -16.21 25.50 -17.97
N ASP A 148 -14.99 25.68 -18.48
CA ASP A 148 -14.53 26.96 -19.04
C ASP A 148 -15.37 27.41 -20.26
N GLN A 149 -16.05 26.49 -20.94
CA GLN A 149 -16.89 26.76 -22.12
C GLN A 149 -18.39 26.89 -21.80
N ALA A 150 -18.83 26.41 -20.65
CA ALA A 150 -20.25 26.35 -20.28
C ALA A 150 -20.59 27.45 -19.28
N SER A 151 -21.27 28.51 -19.73
CA SER A 151 -21.69 29.65 -18.89
C SER A 151 -22.63 29.29 -17.73
N ASP A 152 -23.26 28.11 -17.78
CA ASP A 152 -24.35 27.71 -16.88
C ASP A 152 -23.94 26.64 -15.85
N LEU A 153 -22.72 26.12 -15.92
CA LEU A 153 -22.23 25.12 -14.96
C LEU A 153 -21.52 25.81 -13.78
N THR A 154 -22.10 25.67 -12.58
CA THR A 154 -21.56 26.26 -11.35
C THR A 154 -20.33 25.49 -10.83
N ASP A 155 -19.39 26.20 -10.19
CA ASP A 155 -18.22 25.62 -9.49
C ASP A 155 -18.59 24.46 -8.55
N SER A 156 -19.79 24.49 -7.96
CA SER A 156 -20.32 23.41 -7.11
C SER A 156 -20.51 22.08 -7.85
N THR A 157 -20.84 22.10 -9.14
CA THR A 157 -21.02 20.89 -9.96
C THR A 157 -19.65 20.27 -10.28
N PHE A 158 -18.63 21.11 -10.53
CA PHE A 158 -17.26 20.66 -10.71
C PHE A 158 -16.73 19.97 -9.45
N ILE A 159 -16.90 20.61 -8.29
CA ILE A 159 -16.48 20.04 -6.99
C ILE A 159 -17.18 18.70 -6.73
N LEU A 160 -18.48 18.60 -7.01
CA LEU A 160 -19.22 17.35 -6.84
C LEU A 160 -18.66 16.21 -7.71
N LEU A 161 -18.42 16.46 -9.01
CA LEU A 161 -17.88 15.47 -9.95
C LEU A 161 -16.44 15.07 -9.61
N TYR A 162 -15.62 16.05 -9.24
CA TYR A 162 -14.28 15.84 -8.71
C TYR A 162 -14.31 14.89 -7.50
N ASN A 163 -15.21 15.15 -6.53
CA ASN A 163 -15.32 14.36 -5.31
C ASN A 163 -15.80 12.93 -5.56
N MET A 164 -16.79 12.74 -6.44
CA MET A 164 -17.32 11.42 -6.77
C MET A 164 -16.28 10.51 -7.45
N THR A 165 -15.35 11.10 -8.20
CA THR A 165 -14.35 10.34 -8.95
C THR A 165 -13.07 10.07 -8.16
N HIS A 166 -12.75 10.89 -7.15
CA HIS A 166 -11.55 10.74 -6.35
C HIS A 166 -11.49 9.42 -5.56
N GLY A 167 -12.62 8.90 -5.09
CA GLY A 167 -12.69 7.66 -4.31
C GLY A 167 -12.31 6.40 -5.09
N PHE A 168 -12.53 6.38 -6.42
CA PHE A 168 -12.28 5.21 -7.26
C PHE A 168 -10.80 4.84 -7.33
N LYS A 169 -9.91 5.84 -7.25
CA LYS A 169 -8.46 5.64 -7.22
C LYS A 169 -8.01 4.71 -6.08
N TYR A 170 -8.69 4.75 -4.94
CA TYR A 170 -8.26 4.03 -3.73
C TYR A 170 -8.83 2.60 -3.64
N ILE A 171 -9.92 2.30 -4.36
CA ILE A 171 -10.57 0.98 -4.31
C ILE A 171 -9.60 -0.12 -4.75
N GLU A 172 -9.05 0.01 -5.96
CA GLU A 172 -8.26 -1.06 -6.58
C GLU A 172 -6.99 -1.36 -5.78
N ILE A 173 -6.36 -0.31 -5.26
CA ILE A 173 -5.12 -0.41 -4.49
C ILE A 173 -5.40 -1.00 -3.09
N LEU A 174 -6.48 -0.57 -2.43
CA LEU A 174 -6.88 -1.15 -1.16
C LEU A 174 -7.19 -2.64 -1.32
N VAL A 175 -7.91 -3.02 -2.38
CA VAL A 175 -8.22 -4.42 -2.69
C VAL A 175 -6.94 -5.24 -2.85
N ALA A 176 -5.92 -4.71 -3.55
CA ALA A 176 -4.63 -5.39 -3.71
C ALA A 176 -3.93 -5.63 -2.35
N ILE A 177 -3.89 -4.62 -1.48
CA ILE A 177 -3.29 -4.74 -0.14
C ILE A 177 -4.06 -5.75 0.73
N LEU A 178 -5.39 -5.65 0.74
CA LEU A 178 -6.25 -6.55 1.51
C LEU A 178 -6.14 -7.99 1.02
N LEU A 179 -6.01 -8.21 -0.30
CA LEU A 179 -5.74 -9.53 -0.87
C LEU A 179 -4.42 -10.09 -0.34
N GLY A 180 -3.37 -9.28 -0.25
CA GLY A 180 -2.09 -9.67 0.36
C GLY A 180 -2.23 -10.11 1.82
N ILE A 181 -3.01 -9.36 2.61
CA ILE A 181 -3.30 -9.69 4.01
C ILE A 181 -4.10 -11.00 4.11
N VAL A 182 -5.14 -11.17 3.30
CA VAL A 182 -5.98 -12.39 3.29
C VAL A 182 -5.14 -13.61 2.89
N MET A 183 -4.37 -13.51 1.81
CA MET A 183 -3.51 -14.59 1.33
C MET A 183 -2.47 -14.95 2.40
N THR A 184 -1.84 -13.96 3.02
CA THR A 184 -0.94 -14.18 4.16
C THR A 184 -1.66 -14.90 5.31
N GLY A 185 -2.90 -14.50 5.63
CA GLY A 185 -3.74 -15.19 6.61
C GLY A 185 -4.13 -16.62 6.21
N ILE A 186 -4.29 -16.92 4.92
CA ILE A 186 -4.53 -18.28 4.43
C ILE A 186 -3.28 -19.15 4.63
N PHE A 187 -2.12 -18.68 4.17
CA PHE A 187 -0.85 -19.39 4.33
C PHE A 187 -0.52 -19.66 5.81
N LEU A 188 -0.77 -18.68 6.68
CA LEU A 188 -0.50 -18.76 8.12
C LEU A 188 -1.59 -19.48 8.93
N ASN A 189 -2.70 -19.88 8.28
CA ASN A 189 -3.93 -20.30 8.94
C ASN A 189 -4.39 -19.33 10.05
N ASP A 190 -4.21 -18.03 9.82
CA ASP A 190 -4.50 -16.98 10.80
C ASP A 190 -5.89 -16.39 10.58
N LYS A 191 -6.81 -16.64 11.51
CA LYS A 191 -8.16 -16.05 11.47
C LYS A 191 -8.16 -14.54 11.75
N TYR A 192 -7.21 -14.01 12.50
CA TYR A 192 -7.18 -12.58 12.85
C TYR A 192 -6.84 -11.71 11.64
N LEU A 193 -5.91 -12.15 10.77
CA LEU A 193 -5.61 -11.44 9.52
C LEU A 193 -6.82 -11.42 8.56
N LYS A 194 -7.55 -12.53 8.48
CA LYS A 194 -8.78 -12.65 7.66
C LYS A 194 -9.89 -11.74 8.20
N ILE A 195 -10.08 -11.69 9.52
CA ILE A 195 -11.08 -10.82 10.16
C ILE A 195 -10.68 -9.34 10.00
N ALA A 196 -9.40 -9.00 10.23
CA ALA A 196 -8.92 -7.63 10.11
C ALA A 196 -9.10 -7.08 8.69
N SER A 197 -8.77 -7.88 7.67
CA SER A 197 -8.99 -7.49 6.27
C SER A 197 -10.47 -7.29 5.93
N LEU A 198 -11.36 -8.15 6.44
CA LEU A 198 -12.80 -7.98 6.29
C LEU A 198 -13.30 -6.70 6.96
N ILE A 199 -12.83 -6.39 8.18
CA ILE A 199 -13.21 -5.17 8.90
C ILE A 199 -12.79 -3.93 8.10
N ILE A 200 -11.55 -3.89 7.61
CA ILE A 200 -11.05 -2.76 6.80
C ILE A 200 -11.88 -2.60 5.52
N LEU A 201 -12.22 -3.71 4.84
CA LEU A 201 -13.07 -3.69 3.66
C LEU A 201 -14.45 -3.10 3.96
N VAL A 202 -15.11 -3.56 5.03
CA VAL A 202 -16.43 -3.07 5.43
C VAL A 202 -16.38 -1.59 5.79
N LEU A 203 -15.38 -1.15 6.55
CA LEU A 203 -15.19 0.27 6.87
C LEU A 203 -14.98 1.11 5.60
N PHE A 204 -14.20 0.62 4.64
CA PHE A 204 -13.98 1.30 3.39
C PHE A 204 -15.27 1.38 2.55
N LEU A 205 -16.03 0.28 2.41
CA LEU A 205 -17.28 0.27 1.65
C LEU A 205 -18.35 1.15 2.28
N PHE A 206 -18.44 1.14 3.62
CA PHE A 206 -19.31 2.05 4.36
C PHE A 206 -18.93 3.50 4.10
N SER A 207 -17.64 3.81 4.19
CA SER A 207 -17.13 5.13 3.88
C SER A 207 -17.39 5.52 2.42
N PHE A 208 -17.19 4.63 1.47
CA PHE A 208 -17.37 4.90 0.05
C PHE A 208 -18.84 5.13 -0.31
N SER A 209 -19.76 4.37 0.31
CA SER A 209 -21.17 4.41 -0.02
C SER A 209 -21.93 5.53 0.69
N ILE A 210 -21.52 5.89 1.92
CA ILE A 210 -22.30 6.76 2.81
C ILE A 210 -21.54 8.05 3.17
N LEU A 211 -20.22 7.96 3.40
CA LEU A 211 -19.44 9.12 3.83
C LEU A 211 -18.95 9.89 2.60
N GLN A 212 -19.71 10.90 2.21
CA GLN A 212 -19.30 11.90 1.23
C GLN A 212 -18.08 12.70 1.74
N MET A 213 -17.44 13.48 0.85
CA MET A 213 -16.36 14.39 1.25
C MET A 213 -16.88 15.41 2.27
N GLN A 214 -16.20 15.53 3.40
CA GLN A 214 -16.52 16.53 4.42
C GLN A 214 -15.47 17.65 4.37
N THR A 215 -15.89 18.88 4.15
CA THR A 215 -15.01 20.05 4.23
C THR A 215 -14.83 20.46 5.68
N VAL A 216 -13.58 20.51 6.15
CA VAL A 216 -13.22 20.98 7.48
C VAL A 216 -12.38 22.25 7.34
N TYR A 217 -12.70 23.26 8.13
CA TYR A 217 -11.95 24.51 8.17
C TYR A 217 -10.77 24.36 9.13
N LEU A 218 -9.53 24.38 8.61
CA LEU A 218 -8.31 24.27 9.41
C LEU A 218 -7.33 25.38 9.04
N MET A 219 -6.84 26.13 10.03
CA MET A 219 -5.83 27.19 9.85
C MET A 219 -6.16 28.23 8.76
N GLY A 220 -7.44 28.57 8.60
CA GLY A 220 -7.88 29.55 7.60
C GLY A 220 -8.08 28.99 6.18
N HIS A 221 -7.98 27.67 6.00
CA HIS A 221 -8.15 26.99 4.71
C HIS A 221 -9.23 25.90 4.80
N GLU A 222 -9.98 25.73 3.71
CA GLU A 222 -10.94 24.63 3.56
C GLU A 222 -10.21 23.36 3.11
N ILE A 223 -10.28 22.31 3.93
CA ILE A 223 -9.70 21.00 3.64
C ILE A 223 -10.84 20.02 3.38
N GLY A 224 -10.92 19.50 2.17
CA GLY A 224 -11.81 18.39 1.84
C GLY A 224 -11.26 17.07 2.38
N ILE A 225 -11.97 16.48 3.35
CA ILE A 225 -11.66 15.15 3.87
C ILE A 225 -12.46 14.10 3.11
N VAL A 226 -11.75 13.24 2.39
CA VAL A 226 -12.31 12.05 1.75
C VAL A 226 -11.99 10.85 2.63
N TRP A 227 -12.99 10.32 3.35
CA TRP A 227 -12.80 9.25 4.32
C TRP A 227 -12.20 7.96 3.71
N THR A 228 -12.51 7.66 2.46
CA THR A 228 -11.91 6.53 1.73
C THR A 228 -10.41 6.71 1.53
N SER A 229 -9.94 7.94 1.31
CA SER A 229 -8.51 8.28 1.25
C SER A 229 -7.84 8.09 2.60
N ILE A 230 -8.48 8.50 3.71
CA ILE A 230 -7.95 8.30 5.06
C ILE A 230 -7.78 6.80 5.36
N ILE A 231 -8.82 6.00 5.12
CA ILE A 231 -8.80 4.55 5.38
C ILE A 231 -7.71 3.89 4.53
N TYR A 232 -7.61 4.27 3.26
CA TYR A 232 -6.58 3.80 2.35
C TYR A 232 -5.17 4.12 2.87
N HIS A 233 -4.86 5.40 3.12
CA HIS A 233 -3.52 5.80 3.56
C HIS A 233 -3.17 5.22 4.93
N PHE A 234 -4.14 5.12 5.84
CA PHE A 234 -3.96 4.43 7.11
C PHE A 234 -3.58 2.96 6.89
N THR A 235 -4.29 2.26 6.01
CA THR A 235 -4.04 0.83 5.70
C THR A 235 -2.66 0.65 5.04
N GLU A 236 -2.31 1.51 4.10
CA GLU A 236 -1.04 1.47 3.37
C GLU A 236 0.16 1.83 4.24
N THR A 237 0.00 2.73 5.23
CA THR A 237 1.11 3.14 6.08
C THR A 237 1.08 2.41 7.42
N LEU A 238 0.27 2.88 8.37
CA LEU A 238 0.20 2.33 9.72
C LEU A 238 -0.26 0.87 9.70
N GLY A 239 -1.18 0.51 8.83
CA GLY A 239 -1.66 -0.87 8.67
C GLY A 239 -0.55 -1.84 8.29
N LEU A 240 0.33 -1.48 7.34
CA LEU A 240 1.49 -2.32 6.98
C LEU A 240 2.55 -2.39 8.09
N ILE A 241 2.76 -1.29 8.83
CA ILE A 241 3.65 -1.29 10.00
C ILE A 241 3.10 -2.25 11.07
N LEU A 242 1.81 -2.14 11.39
CA LEU A 242 1.13 -3.01 12.35
C LEU A 242 1.14 -4.47 11.88
N LEU A 243 0.94 -4.71 10.59
CA LEU A 243 1.04 -6.04 9.99
C LEU A 243 2.45 -6.61 10.17
N SER A 244 3.49 -5.84 9.88
CA SER A 244 4.88 -6.28 10.07
C SER A 244 5.20 -6.57 11.54
N ALA A 245 4.78 -5.68 12.45
CA ALA A 245 4.94 -5.88 13.89
C ALA A 245 4.18 -7.12 14.39
N TYR A 246 2.97 -7.35 13.88
CA TYR A 246 2.17 -8.52 14.18
C TYR A 246 2.84 -9.81 13.70
N LEU A 247 3.29 -9.84 12.43
CA LEU A 247 3.96 -10.99 11.85
C LEU A 247 5.26 -11.32 12.59
N SER A 248 6.09 -10.31 12.88
CA SER A 248 7.34 -10.53 13.61
C SER A 248 7.13 -11.02 15.05
N LYS A 249 6.08 -10.53 15.74
CA LYS A 249 5.77 -10.97 17.11
C LYS A 249 5.16 -12.36 17.17
N ARG A 250 4.24 -12.69 16.27
CA ARG A 250 3.45 -13.93 16.31
C ARG A 250 4.11 -15.08 15.57
N TYR A 251 4.83 -14.79 14.48
CA TYR A 251 5.45 -15.77 13.61
C TYR A 251 6.98 -15.62 13.62
N LYS A 252 7.61 -16.35 14.54
CA LYS A 252 9.06 -16.43 14.66
C LYS A 252 9.66 -17.02 13.39
N GLY A 253 10.62 -16.34 12.78
CA GLY A 253 11.19 -16.76 11.50
C GLY A 253 10.46 -16.22 10.25
N LEU A 254 9.45 -15.33 10.41
CA LEU A 254 8.76 -14.68 9.30
C LEU A 254 9.23 -13.25 9.02
#